data_AF-V5GRG2-F1
#
_entry.id   AF-V5GRG2-F1
#
_cell.length_a   1.000
_cell.length_b   1.000
_cell.length_c   1.000
_cell.angle_alpha   90.00
_cell.angle_beta   90.00
_cell.angle_gamma   90.00
#
_symmetry.space_group_name_H-M   'P 1'
#
loop_
_entity.id
_entity.type
_entity.pdbx_description
1 polymer ?
#
loop_
_entity_poly.entity_id
_entity_poly.type
_entity_poly.pdbx_seq_one_letter_code
_entity_poly.pdbx_strand_id
1 'polypeptide(L)'
;MENVEIPSEILEKANAATAGIIPEKSKSIYNKELKEFQDWKIKGVKGVNEDVLLAYFFNLSKKLAPSTLWTKYSMLKSTLRVYKNIEISKFGRLVAFLKSKHKHFQPKKSKVLEKEQIEQFLREALDKDHLMNKVGSTE
;
A
#
# COMPACT_ATOMS: atom_id res chain seq x y z
N MET A 1 -28.07 -5.11 -17.93
CA MET A 1 -26.87 -4.43 -17.38
C MET A 1 -25.66 -5.06 -18.05
N GLU A 2 -25.23 -4.45 -19.15
CA GLU A 2 -24.21 -4.95 -20.06
C GLU A 2 -22.86 -5.13 -19.38
N ASN A 3 -22.25 -6.31 -19.58
CA ASN A 3 -20.83 -6.51 -19.38
C ASN A 3 -20.11 -5.74 -20.49
N VAL A 4 -19.77 -4.48 -20.24
CA VAL A 4 -18.87 -3.74 -21.12
C VAL A 4 -17.46 -4.30 -20.89
N GLU A 5 -17.08 -5.28 -21.70
CA GLU A 5 -15.69 -5.69 -21.85
C GLU A 5 -14.93 -4.52 -22.47
N ILE A 6 -14.18 -3.80 -21.62
CA ILE A 6 -13.38 -2.66 -22.06
C ILE A 6 -12.21 -3.21 -22.91
N PRO A 7 -12.10 -2.82 -24.19
CA PRO A 7 -11.02 -3.28 -25.05
C PRO A 7 -9.64 -2.92 -24.49
N SER A 8 -8.67 -3.82 -24.65
CA SER A 8 -7.29 -3.70 -24.14
C SER A 8 -6.59 -2.40 -24.54
N GLU A 9 -6.92 -1.85 -25.72
CA GLU A 9 -6.39 -0.59 -26.24
C GLU A 9 -6.86 0.64 -25.44
N ILE A 10 -8.12 0.63 -24.97
CA ILE A 10 -8.66 1.70 -24.10
C ILE A 10 -8.09 1.58 -22.69
N LEU A 11 -7.87 0.34 -22.23
CA LEU A 11 -7.18 0.08 -20.97
C LEU A 11 -5.73 0.59 -21.01
N GLU A 12 -5.00 0.37 -22.11
CA GLU A 12 -3.64 0.89 -22.29
C GLU A 12 -3.58 2.42 -22.31
N LYS A 13 -4.49 3.08 -23.04
CA LYS A 13 -4.56 4.56 -23.05
C LYS A 13 -4.92 5.14 -21.68
N ALA A 14 -5.82 4.49 -20.94
CA ALA A 14 -6.12 4.85 -19.56
C ALA A 14 -4.94 4.60 -18.62
N ASN A 15 -4.21 3.48 -18.80
CA ASN A 15 -2.99 3.14 -18.06
C ASN A 15 -1.85 4.14 -18.33
N ALA A 16 -1.77 4.67 -19.55
CA ALA A 16 -0.80 5.70 -19.93
C ALA A 16 -1.15 7.05 -19.29
N ALA A 17 -2.42 7.47 -19.35
CA ALA A 17 -2.89 8.71 -18.71
C ALA A 17 -2.75 8.69 -17.17
N THR A 18 -2.88 7.51 -16.57
CA THR A 18 -2.81 7.32 -15.11
C THR A 18 -1.42 6.95 -14.60
N ALA A 19 -0.46 6.69 -15.50
CA ALA A 19 0.93 6.45 -15.17
C ALA A 19 1.59 7.63 -14.43
N GLY A 20 1.09 8.86 -14.63
CA GLY A 20 1.54 10.04 -13.89
C GLY A 20 0.86 10.24 -12.52
N ILE A 21 -0.20 9.48 -12.21
CA ILE A 21 -0.96 9.60 -10.95
C ILE A 21 -0.38 8.68 -9.87
N ILE A 22 0.11 7.50 -10.27
CA ILE A 22 0.77 6.54 -9.37
C ILE A 22 2.29 6.73 -9.52
N PRO A 23 3.06 6.93 -8.43
CA PRO A 23 4.50 7.07 -8.51
C PRO A 23 5.15 5.90 -9.26
N GLU A 24 6.01 6.19 -10.22
CA GLU A 24 6.58 5.21 -11.15
C GLU A 24 7.34 4.08 -10.42
N LYS A 25 8.08 4.43 -9.35
CA LYS A 25 8.77 3.46 -8.47
C LYS A 25 7.83 2.49 -7.75
N SER A 26 6.57 2.89 -7.51
CA SER A 26 5.61 2.12 -6.72
C SER A 26 4.48 1.50 -7.54
N LYS A 27 4.43 1.78 -8.85
CA LYS A 27 3.38 1.30 -9.76
C LYS A 27 3.23 -0.22 -9.74
N SER A 28 4.34 -0.96 -9.75
CA SER A 28 4.34 -2.43 -9.68
C SER A 28 3.64 -2.96 -8.41
N ILE A 29 3.91 -2.32 -7.27
CA ILE A 29 3.35 -2.72 -5.97
C ILE A 29 1.84 -2.45 -5.93
N TYR A 30 1.41 -1.29 -6.44
CA TYR A 30 0.00 -0.90 -6.49
C TYR A 30 -0.81 -1.82 -7.40
N ASN A 31 -0.26 -2.19 -8.57
CA ASN A 31 -0.90 -3.12 -9.49
C ASN A 31 -0.99 -4.54 -8.92
N LYS A 32 0.06 -4.98 -8.20
CA LYS A 32 0.03 -6.25 -7.48
C LYS A 32 -1.09 -6.28 -6.44
N GLU A 33 -1.25 -5.22 -5.66
CA GLU A 33 -2.34 -5.10 -4.67
C GLU A 33 -3.72 -5.18 -5.32
N LEU A 34 -3.91 -4.47 -6.44
CA LEU A 34 -5.17 -4.53 -7.18
C LEU A 34 -5.45 -5.94 -7.70
N LYS A 35 -4.43 -6.63 -8.21
CA LYS A 35 -4.54 -8.01 -8.67
C LYS A 35 -4.92 -8.95 -7.52
N GLU A 36 -4.25 -8.85 -6.37
CA GLU A 36 -4.59 -9.63 -5.17
C GLU A 36 -6.05 -9.40 -4.74
N PHE A 37 -6.56 -8.17 -4.86
CA PHE A 37 -7.97 -7.87 -4.60
C PHE A 37 -8.91 -8.49 -5.65
N GLN A 38 -8.58 -8.43 -6.95
CA GLN A 38 -9.38 -9.07 -8.00
C GLN A 38 -9.37 -10.60 -7.86
N ASP A 39 -8.24 -11.20 -7.49
CA ASP A 39 -8.11 -12.64 -7.28
C ASP A 39 -8.88 -13.10 -6.03
N TRP A 40 -8.89 -12.28 -4.95
CA TRP A 40 -9.71 -12.55 -3.76
C TRP A 40 -11.20 -12.44 -4.04
N LYS A 41 -11.60 -11.58 -4.99
CA LYS A 41 -13.00 -11.34 -5.30
C LYS A 41 -13.64 -12.65 -5.79
N ILE A 42 -14.44 -13.27 -4.92
CA ILE A 42 -15.11 -14.54 -5.19
C ILE A 42 -15.96 -14.43 -6.47
N LYS A 43 -15.88 -15.46 -7.32
CA LYS A 43 -16.66 -15.60 -8.56
C LYS A 43 -18.16 -15.43 -8.24
N GLY A 44 -18.71 -14.25 -8.46
CA GLY A 44 -20.15 -13.98 -8.26
C GLY A 44 -20.50 -12.56 -7.84
N VAL A 45 -19.57 -11.80 -7.26
CA VAL A 45 -19.83 -10.40 -6.91
C VAL A 45 -19.69 -9.52 -8.16
N LYS A 46 -20.80 -8.97 -8.65
CA LYS A 46 -20.76 -7.94 -9.70
C LYS A 46 -20.50 -6.57 -9.04
N GLY A 47 -19.40 -5.90 -9.41
CA GLY A 47 -19.04 -4.58 -8.89
C GLY A 47 -18.09 -4.55 -7.67
N VAL A 48 -17.71 -3.34 -7.26
CA VAL A 48 -16.96 -3.05 -6.03
C VAL A 48 -17.86 -2.14 -5.20
N ASN A 49 -18.42 -2.67 -4.11
CA ASN A 49 -19.25 -1.91 -3.18
C ASN A 49 -18.54 -1.82 -1.82
N GLU A 50 -19.11 -1.02 -0.92
CA GLU A 50 -18.58 -0.87 0.43
C GLU A 50 -18.55 -2.19 1.20
N ASP A 51 -19.58 -3.04 1.09
CA ASP A 51 -19.68 -4.31 1.83
C ASP A 51 -18.61 -5.32 1.41
N VAL A 52 -18.28 -5.38 0.11
CA VAL A 52 -17.25 -6.26 -0.46
C VAL A 52 -15.87 -5.83 0.01
N LEU A 53 -15.59 -4.52 0.01
CA LEU A 53 -14.36 -4.01 0.56
C LEU A 53 -14.29 -4.23 2.08
N LEU A 54 -15.40 -4.05 2.80
CA LEU A 54 -15.45 -4.27 4.23
C LEU A 54 -15.16 -5.73 4.58
N ALA A 55 -15.72 -6.69 3.83
CA ALA A 55 -15.40 -8.12 3.97
C ALA A 55 -13.94 -8.44 3.64
N TYR A 56 -13.38 -7.82 2.60
CA TYR A 56 -11.96 -7.97 2.24
C TYR A 56 -11.04 -7.48 3.37
N PHE A 57 -11.26 -6.23 3.81
CA PHE A 57 -10.48 -5.61 4.87
C PHE A 57 -10.69 -6.29 6.23
N PHE A 58 -11.86 -6.88 6.48
CA PHE A 58 -12.09 -7.72 7.65
C PHE A 58 -11.17 -8.95 7.65
N ASN A 59 -11.08 -9.67 6.53
CA ASN A 59 -10.18 -10.82 6.40
C ASN A 59 -8.71 -10.42 6.49
N LEU A 60 -8.31 -9.29 5.88
CA LEU A 60 -6.96 -8.77 6.00
C LEU A 60 -6.62 -8.34 7.43
N SER A 61 -7.57 -7.74 8.15
CA SER A 61 -7.34 -7.27 9.54
C SER A 61 -7.02 -8.40 10.52
N LYS A 62 -7.40 -9.64 10.20
CA LYS A 62 -7.04 -10.83 11.00
C LYS A 62 -5.58 -11.24 10.84
N LYS A 63 -4.95 -10.87 9.72
CA LYS A 63 -3.59 -11.31 9.35
C LYS A 63 -2.55 -10.18 9.41
N LEU A 64 -2.98 -8.94 9.20
CA LEU A 64 -2.09 -7.80 9.01
C LEU A 64 -2.17 -6.79 10.14
N ALA A 65 -1.05 -6.12 10.39
CA ALA A 65 -1.00 -4.97 11.29
C ALA A 65 -1.88 -3.82 10.75
N PRO A 66 -2.51 -3.04 11.64
CA PRO A 66 -3.31 -1.87 11.27
C PRO A 66 -2.58 -0.88 10.34
N SER A 67 -1.29 -0.63 10.54
CA SER A 67 -0.49 0.22 9.65
C SER A 67 -0.44 -0.33 8.21
N THR A 68 -0.15 -1.61 8.04
CA THR A 68 -0.15 -2.29 6.74
C THR A 68 -1.54 -2.28 6.10
N LEU A 69 -2.59 -2.41 6.90
CA LEU A 69 -3.97 -2.37 6.44
C LEU A 69 -4.33 -1.01 5.84
N TRP A 70 -3.91 0.09 6.47
CA TRP A 70 -4.04 1.45 5.95
C TRP A 70 -3.23 1.68 4.67
N THR A 71 -2.04 1.08 4.58
CA THR A 71 -1.25 1.10 3.35
C THR A 71 -1.99 0.41 2.20
N LYS A 72 -2.50 -0.82 2.42
CA LYS A 72 -3.31 -1.54 1.41
C LYS A 72 -4.57 -0.76 1.02
N TYR A 73 -5.24 -0.13 1.98
CA TYR A 73 -6.36 0.79 1.71
C TYR A 73 -5.95 1.95 0.81
N SER A 74 -4.82 2.60 1.07
CA SER A 74 -4.34 3.74 0.28
C SER A 74 -3.96 3.33 -1.15
N MET A 75 -3.35 2.14 -1.29
CA MET A 75 -3.05 1.55 -2.60
C MET A 75 -4.34 1.26 -3.38
N LEU A 76 -5.31 0.58 -2.77
CA LEU A 76 -6.59 0.29 -3.41
C LEU A 76 -7.40 1.55 -3.70
N LYS A 77 -7.37 2.56 -2.83
CA LYS A 77 -8.02 3.85 -3.07
C LYS A 77 -7.50 4.50 -4.34
N SER A 78 -6.18 4.49 -4.51
CA SER A 78 -5.53 5.11 -5.66
C SER A 78 -5.82 4.33 -6.94
N THR A 79 -5.66 3.00 -6.90
CA THR A 79 -5.88 2.15 -8.09
C THR A 79 -7.35 2.05 -8.48
N LEU A 80 -8.30 1.97 -7.55
CA LEU A 80 -9.73 1.92 -7.86
C LEU A 80 -10.24 3.26 -8.42
N ARG A 81 -9.73 4.38 -7.91
CA ARG A 81 -10.02 5.71 -8.47
C ARG A 81 -9.50 5.84 -9.90
N VAL A 82 -8.29 5.35 -10.14
CA VAL A 82 -7.60 5.41 -11.44
C VAL A 82 -8.23 4.49 -12.48
N TYR A 83 -8.41 3.20 -12.17
CA TYR A 83 -8.78 2.18 -13.16
C TYR A 83 -10.29 1.96 -13.29
N LYS A 84 -11.06 2.24 -12.23
CA LYS A 84 -12.51 1.99 -12.23
C LYS A 84 -13.34 3.22 -11.90
N ASN A 85 -12.71 4.39 -11.71
CA ASN A 85 -13.35 5.63 -11.29
C ASN A 85 -14.22 5.46 -10.02
N ILE A 86 -13.82 4.56 -9.11
CA ILE A 86 -14.53 4.30 -7.86
C ILE A 86 -13.85 5.06 -6.72
N GLU A 87 -14.62 5.94 -6.09
CA GLU A 87 -14.14 6.75 -4.98
C GLU A 87 -14.46 6.10 -3.61
N ILE A 88 -13.54 5.26 -3.12
CA ILE A 88 -13.72 4.55 -1.83
C ILE A 88 -13.52 5.44 -0.60
N SER A 89 -13.16 6.72 -0.76
CA SER A 89 -13.12 7.69 0.36
C SER A 89 -14.49 7.95 0.96
N LYS A 90 -15.55 7.78 0.17
CA LYS A 90 -16.94 8.00 0.58
C LYS A 90 -17.51 6.85 1.43
N PHE A 91 -16.77 5.74 1.55
CA PHE A 91 -17.19 4.56 2.30
C PHE A 91 -16.93 4.73 3.80
N GLY A 92 -17.87 5.41 4.46
CA GLY A 92 -17.78 5.76 5.88
C GLY A 92 -17.69 4.55 6.81
N ARG A 93 -18.38 3.44 6.51
CA ARG A 93 -18.33 2.21 7.32
C ARG A 93 -16.97 1.55 7.21
N LEU A 94 -16.40 1.52 6.00
CA LEU A 94 -15.05 1.00 5.77
C LEU A 94 -13.98 1.82 6.51
N VAL A 95 -14.05 3.15 6.40
CA VAL A 95 -13.10 4.05 7.07
C VAL A 95 -13.24 3.95 8.60
N ALA A 96 -14.47 3.90 9.12
CA ALA A 96 -14.72 3.71 10.55
C ALA A 96 -14.16 2.37 11.06
N PHE A 97 -14.31 1.30 10.28
CA PHE A 97 -13.71 0.00 10.58
C PHE A 97 -12.18 0.07 10.64
N LEU A 98 -11.53 0.68 9.65
CA LEU A 98 -10.06 0.84 9.64
C LEU A 98 -9.56 1.68 10.84
N LYS A 99 -10.28 2.74 11.19
CA LYS A 99 -9.97 3.60 12.35
C LYS A 99 -10.11 2.83 13.67
N SER A 100 -11.16 2.02 13.83
CA SER A 100 -11.36 1.24 15.06
C SER A 100 -10.24 0.22 15.30
N LYS A 101 -9.73 -0.39 14.23
CA LYS A 101 -8.58 -1.31 14.29
C LYS A 101 -7.26 -0.62 14.64
N HIS A 102 -7.11 0.66 14.30
CA HIS A 102 -5.91 1.44 14.63
C HIS A 102 -5.91 1.98 16.07
N LYS A 103 -7.07 2.12 16.73
CA LYS A 103 -7.21 2.82 18.03
C LYS A 103 -6.31 2.26 19.14
N HIS A 104 -6.03 0.96 19.12
CA HIS A 104 -5.18 0.29 20.10
C HIS A 104 -3.81 -0.12 19.53
N PHE A 105 -3.49 0.30 18.31
CA PHE A 105 -2.23 -0.05 17.67
C PHE A 105 -1.11 0.87 18.13
N GLN A 106 -0.09 0.30 18.76
CA GLN A 106 1.15 0.98 19.07
C GLN A 106 2.17 0.68 17.97
N PRO A 107 2.63 1.68 17.20
CA PRO A 107 3.66 1.47 16.18
C PRO A 107 4.94 0.96 16.81
N LYS A 108 5.54 -0.09 16.22
CA LYS A 108 6.89 -0.50 16.58
C LYS A 108 7.85 0.60 16.12
N LYS A 109 8.42 1.33 17.08
CA LYS A 109 9.47 2.31 16.79
C LYS A 109 10.75 1.59 16.37
N SER A 110 11.46 2.15 15.40
CA SER A 110 12.81 1.72 15.07
C SER A 110 13.71 1.93 16.28
N LYS A 111 14.67 1.03 16.50
CA LYS A 111 15.69 1.23 17.52
C LYS A 111 16.55 2.41 17.11
N VAL A 112 16.76 3.33 18.05
CA VAL A 112 17.75 4.40 17.90
C VAL A 112 19.10 3.79 18.27
N LEU A 113 20.14 4.12 17.50
CA LEU A 113 21.50 3.69 17.80
C LEU A 113 22.04 4.57 18.93
N GLU A 114 22.59 3.93 19.95
CA GLU A 114 23.32 4.63 21.02
C GLU A 114 24.70 5.04 20.53
N LYS A 115 25.30 6.02 21.21
CA LYS A 115 26.62 6.57 20.85
C LYS A 115 27.69 5.47 20.75
N GLU A 116 27.70 4.53 21.69
CA GLU A 116 28.66 3.42 21.72
C GLU A 116 28.52 2.52 20.49
N GLN A 117 27.29 2.29 20.04
CA GLN A 117 27.00 1.48 18.85
C GLN A 117 27.43 2.18 17.57
N ILE A 118 27.28 3.50 17.52
CA ILE A 118 27.75 4.33 16.41
C ILE A 118 29.28 4.31 16.36
N GLU A 119 29.96 4.54 17.49
CA GLU A 119 31.41 4.51 17.54
C GLU A 119 31.99 3.13 17.22
N GLN A 120 31.35 2.06 17.70
CA GLN A 120 31.72 0.69 17.34
C GLN A 120 31.62 0.48 15.83
N PHE A 121 30.52 0.91 15.21
CA PHE A 121 30.34 0.83 13.76
C PHE A 121 31.42 1.64 13.00
N LEU A 122 31.73 2.86 13.44
CA LEU A 122 32.78 3.68 12.82
C LEU A 122 34.17 3.03 12.91
N ARG A 123 34.48 2.34 14.01
CA ARG A 123 35.77 1.66 14.23
C ARG A 123 35.89 0.33 13.49
N GLU A 124 34.87 -0.53 13.60
CA GLU A 124 34.97 -1.95 13.23
C GLU A 124 34.44 -2.27 11.83
N ALA A 125 33.54 -1.45 11.28
CA ALA A 125 32.99 -1.71 9.96
C ALA A 125 34.07 -1.57 8.87
N LEU A 126 34.09 -2.46 7.86
CA LEU A 126 35.06 -2.38 6.78
C LEU A 126 34.77 -1.18 5.87
N ASP A 127 35.78 -0.35 5.62
CA ASP A 127 35.63 0.87 4.80
C ASP A 127 35.20 0.57 3.37
N LYS A 128 35.64 -0.56 2.80
CA LYS A 128 35.26 -1.00 1.46
C LYS A 128 33.73 -0.98 1.23
N ASP A 129 32.95 -1.33 2.25
CA ASP A 129 31.50 -1.45 2.15
C ASP A 129 30.75 -0.27 2.83
N HIS A 130 31.42 0.45 3.74
CA HIS A 130 30.77 1.41 4.62
C HIS A 130 31.41 2.81 4.68
N LEU A 131 32.43 3.11 3.87
CA LEU A 131 33.14 4.39 3.87
C LEU A 131 32.20 5.60 3.77
N MET A 132 31.22 5.57 2.86
CA MET A 132 30.26 6.67 2.68
C MET A 132 29.40 6.93 3.93
N ASN A 133 29.03 5.87 4.65
CA ASN A 133 28.24 5.98 5.88
C ASN A 133 29.10 6.52 7.05
N LYS A 134 30.40 6.24 7.06
CA LYS A 134 31.32 6.73 8.09
C LYS A 134 31.65 8.21 7.92
N VAL A 135 31.94 8.66 6.69
CA VAL A 135 32.39 10.03 6.39
C VAL A 135 31.24 11.04 6.40
N GLY A 136 30.02 10.63 6.06
CA GLY A 136 28.83 11.50 6.10
C GLY A 136 28.27 11.78 7.50
N SER A 137 28.87 11.23 8.56
CA SER A 137 28.43 11.40 9.96
C SER A 137 29.23 12.47 10.72
N THR A 138 30.18 13.14 10.08
CA THR A 138 31.01 14.21 10.65
C THR A 138 30.63 15.57 10.05
N GLU A 139 29.56 16.19 10.57
CA GLU A 139 29.29 17.63 10.50
C GLU A 139 28.91 18.15 11.88
#